data_AF-A0A6G1ZL37-F1
#
_entry.id   AF-A0A6G1ZL37-F1
#
_cell.length_a   1.000
_cell.length_b   1.000
_cell.length_c   1.000
_cell.angle_alpha   90.00
_cell.angle_beta   90.00
_cell.angle_gamma   90.00
#
_symmetry.space_group_name_H-M   'P 1'
#
loop_
_entity.id
_entity.type
_entity.pdbx_description
1 polymer ?
#
loop_
_entity_poly.entity_id
_entity_poly.type
_entity_poly.pdbx_seq_one_letter_code
_entity_poly.pdbx_strand_id
1 'polypeptide(L)'
;MFRFDFRDKSLIPPIFGTDNADYLERLTPILERERIHPSGVVRLRDAAFCEERGIVQLSSSAEHTALLENDDYKRLGHRFGMNGDVIRNGL
;
A
#
# COMPACT_ATOMS: atom_id res chain seq x y z
N MET A 1 -0.21 6.86 -5.00
CA MET A 1 -1.42 7.27 -4.27
C MET A 1 -2.25 6.03 -4.06
N PHE A 2 -2.53 5.64 -2.80
CA PHE A 2 -3.41 4.52 -2.51
C PHE A 2 -4.87 4.96 -2.61
N ARG A 3 -5.76 4.05 -3.04
CA ARG A 3 -7.17 4.34 -3.31
C ARG A 3 -8.05 3.30 -2.64
N PHE A 4 -9.16 3.73 -2.04
CA PHE A 4 -10.19 2.83 -1.57
C PHE A 4 -11.39 2.91 -2.51
N ASP A 5 -11.78 1.78 -3.07
CA ASP A 5 -12.88 1.71 -4.03
C ASP A 5 -14.20 1.36 -3.32
N PHE A 6 -15.00 2.38 -3.04
CA PHE A 6 -16.31 2.24 -2.42
C PHE A 6 -17.39 1.96 -3.48
N ARG A 7 -18.12 0.84 -3.34
CA ARG A 7 -19.31 0.57 -4.15
C ARG A 7 -20.43 1.54 -3.81
N ASP A 8 -20.65 1.74 -2.50
CA ASP A 8 -21.57 2.74 -1.98
C ASP A 8 -20.78 3.91 -1.39
N LYS A 9 -20.85 5.06 -2.08
CA LYS A 9 -20.15 6.28 -1.67
C LYS A 9 -20.77 6.96 -0.45
N SER A 10 -22.01 6.61 -0.08
CA SER A 10 -22.65 7.14 1.12
C SER A 10 -21.97 6.67 2.41
N LEU A 11 -21.20 5.59 2.32
CA LEU A 11 -20.41 5.05 3.41
C LEU A 11 -19.11 5.83 3.68
N ILE A 12 -18.73 6.76 2.81
CA ILE A 12 -17.53 7.57 3.02
C ILE A 12 -17.84 8.59 4.12
N PRO A 13 -17.10 8.60 5.25
CA PRO A 13 -17.29 9.61 6.28
C PRO A 13 -17.15 11.01 5.70
N PRO A 14 -18.00 11.97 6.10
CA PRO A 14 -17.83 13.36 5.69
C PRO A 14 -16.54 13.95 6.28
N ILE A 15 -15.89 14.80 5.48
CA ILE A 15 -14.77 15.64 5.91
C ILE A 15 -15.39 16.89 6.56
N PHE A 16 -15.11 17.11 7.85
CA PHE A 16 -15.65 18.25 8.58
C PHE A 16 -14.58 19.33 8.72
N GLY A 17 -14.84 20.53 8.19
CA GLY A 17 -13.93 21.67 8.34
C GLY A 17 -12.48 21.34 7.97
N THR A 18 -11.54 21.85 8.76
CA THR A 18 -10.10 21.66 8.53
C THR A 18 -9.46 20.60 9.42
N ASP A 19 -10.09 20.22 10.53
CA ASP A 19 -9.55 19.20 11.43
C ASP A 19 -10.18 17.84 11.16
N ASN A 20 -9.36 16.94 10.60
CA ASN A 20 -9.74 15.58 10.22
C ASN A 20 -8.62 14.61 10.60
N ALA A 21 -7.89 14.90 11.67
CA ALA A 21 -6.81 14.03 12.15
C ALA A 21 -7.30 12.60 12.45
N ASP A 22 -8.56 12.47 12.85
CA ASP A 22 -9.25 11.21 13.16
C ASP A 22 -9.91 10.53 11.95
N TYR A 23 -9.78 11.09 10.74
CA TYR A 23 -10.58 10.64 9.60
C TYR A 23 -10.32 9.18 9.21
N LEU A 24 -9.05 8.76 9.29
CA LEU A 24 -8.70 7.35 9.04
C LEU A 24 -9.30 6.44 10.12
N GLU A 25 -9.36 6.87 11.38
CA GLU A 25 -10.00 6.10 12.46
C GLU A 25 -11.50 5.94 12.21
N ARG A 26 -12.18 6.98 11.71
CA ARG A 26 -13.58 6.91 11.28
C ARG A 26 -13.79 6.01 10.06
N LEU A 27 -12.80 5.93 9.17
CA LEU A 27 -12.86 5.15 7.94
C LEU A 27 -12.61 3.66 8.15
N THR A 28 -11.68 3.29 9.05
CA THR A 28 -11.27 1.91 9.34
C THR A 28 -12.43 0.93 9.55
N PRO A 29 -13.41 1.18 10.46
CA PRO A 29 -14.48 0.22 10.70
C PRO A 29 -15.37 -0.01 9.46
N ILE A 30 -15.46 0.98 8.57
CA ILE A 30 -16.23 0.88 7.32
C ILE A 30 -15.48 0.02 6.32
N LEU A 31 -14.16 0.23 6.18
CA LEU A 31 -13.31 -0.58 5.31
C LEU A 31 -13.33 -2.06 5.72
N GLU A 32 -13.26 -2.34 7.02
CA GLU A 32 -13.31 -3.70 7.56
C GLU A 32 -14.68 -4.36 7.28
N ARG A 33 -15.78 -3.65 7.57
CA ARG A 33 -17.14 -4.16 7.35
C ARG A 33 -17.41 -4.45 5.89
N GLU A 34 -17.01 -3.56 4.99
CA GLU A 34 -17.23 -3.69 3.55
C GLU A 34 -16.14 -4.53 2.85
N ARG A 35 -15.13 -5.01 3.60
CA ARG A 35 -13.95 -5.73 3.07
C ARG A 35 -13.25 -4.96 1.94
N ILE A 36 -13.17 -3.64 2.09
CA ILE A 36 -12.50 -2.77 1.12
C ILE A 36 -11.03 -2.71 1.49
N HIS A 37 -10.19 -3.16 0.56
CA HIS A 37 -8.75 -3.08 0.67
C HIS A 37 -8.23 -1.91 -0.17
N PRO A 38 -7.16 -1.23 0.26
CA PRO A 38 -6.57 -0.18 -0.53
C PRO A 38 -5.95 -0.78 -1.79
N SER A 39 -6.28 -0.20 -2.94
CA SER A 39 -5.65 -0.46 -4.23
C SER A 39 -4.53 0.54 -4.50
N GLY A 40 -3.57 0.15 -5.36
CA GLY A 40 -2.41 0.99 -5.66
C GLY A 40 -1.44 1.17 -4.48
N VAL A 41 -1.43 0.20 -3.55
CA VAL A 41 -0.44 0.14 -2.46
C VAL A 41 0.73 -0.70 -2.91
N VAL A 42 1.93 -0.16 -2.70
CA VAL A 42 3.19 -0.88 -2.91
C VAL A 42 3.91 -0.98 -1.57
N ARG A 43 4.62 -2.08 -1.35
CA ARG A 43 5.52 -2.19 -0.21
C ARG A 43 6.64 -1.15 -0.41
N LEU A 44 7.05 -0.44 0.64
CA LEU A 44 8.13 0.55 0.54
C LEU A 44 9.41 -0.05 -0.04
N ARG A 45 9.70 -1.30 0.30
CA ARG A 45 10.79 -2.07 -0.29
C ARG A 45 10.68 -2.22 -1.81
N ASP A 46 9.49 -2.55 -2.30
CA ASP A 46 9.21 -2.75 -3.72
C ASP A 46 9.37 -1.42 -4.46
N ALA A 47 8.82 -0.35 -3.88
CA ALA A 47 8.93 1.00 -4.41
C ALA A 47 10.38 1.47 -4.51
N ALA A 48 11.19 1.27 -3.46
CA ALA A 48 12.59 1.66 -3.43
C ALA A 48 13.43 0.89 -4.45
N PHE A 49 13.20 -0.42 -4.62
CA PHE A 49 13.86 -1.19 -5.66
C PHE A 49 13.45 -0.72 -7.06
N CYS A 50 12.16 -0.47 -7.29
CA CYS A 50 11.66 -0.01 -8.59
C CYS A 50 12.27 1.34 -8.97
N GLU A 51 12.39 2.26 -8.00
CA GLU A 51 13.03 3.56 -8.19
C GLU A 51 14.49 3.41 -8.64
N GLU A 52 15.28 2.59 -7.93
CA GLU A 52 16.69 2.35 -8.29
C GLU A 52 16.89 1.71 -9.66
N ARG A 53 15.89 0.95 -10.14
CA ARG A 53 15.97 0.22 -11.42
C ARG A 53 15.21 0.88 -12.56
N GLY A 54 14.64 2.06 -12.33
CA GLY A 54 13.83 2.75 -13.34
C GLY A 54 12.57 1.99 -13.74
N ILE A 55 12.05 1.14 -12.85
CA ILE A 55 10.78 0.43 -13.06
C ILE A 55 9.65 1.39 -12.69
N VAL A 56 8.73 1.60 -13.62
CA VAL A 56 7.58 2.49 -13.41
C VAL A 56 6.73 1.96 -12.26
N GLN A 57 6.50 2.80 -11.24
CA GLN A 57 5.68 2.49 -10.08
C GLN A 57 4.26 2.10 -10.52
N LEU A 58 3.66 1.11 -9.85
CA LEU A 58 2.32 0.57 -10.16
C LEU A 58 2.17 -0.07 -11.56
N SER A 59 3.26 -0.29 -12.29
CA SER A 59 3.25 -1.13 -13.49
C SER A 59 3.21 -2.62 -13.13
N SER A 60 2.86 -3.47 -14.10
CA SER A 60 2.91 -4.93 -13.93
C SER A 60 4.31 -5.43 -13.54
N SER A 61 5.37 -4.77 -13.99
CA SER A 61 6.75 -5.10 -13.59
C SER A 61 7.09 -4.68 -12.16
N ALA A 62 6.34 -3.75 -11.57
CA ALA A 62 6.49 -3.32 -10.18
C ALA A 62 5.63 -4.14 -9.20
N GLU A 63 4.83 -5.09 -9.70
CA GLU A 63 4.04 -5.97 -8.85
C GLU A 63 4.95 -6.85 -7.99
N HIS A 64 4.56 -7.06 -6.73
CA HIS A 64 5.37 -7.84 -5.79
C HIS A 64 5.68 -9.25 -6.32
N THR A 65 4.71 -9.88 -7.00
CA THR A 65 4.87 -11.18 -7.66
C THR A 65 5.93 -11.16 -8.76
N ALA A 66 5.93 -10.11 -9.60
CA ALA A 66 6.94 -9.93 -10.65
C ALA A 66 8.34 -9.67 -10.05
N LEU A 67 8.41 -8.88 -8.97
CA LEU A 67 9.66 -8.63 -8.25
C LEU A 67 10.21 -9.88 -7.56
N LEU A 68 9.34 -10.75 -7.03
CA LEU A 68 9.76 -12.04 -6.46
C LEU A 68 10.39 -12.99 -7.48
N GLU A 69 10.15 -12.80 -8.78
CA GLU A 69 10.82 -13.56 -9.84
C GLU A 69 12.14 -12.91 -10.30
N ASN A 70 12.41 -11.66 -9.89
CA ASN A 70 13.61 -10.92 -10.28
C ASN A 70 14.81 -11.27 -9.38
N ASP A 71 15.87 -11.82 -9.97
CA ASP A 71 17.06 -12.25 -9.23
C ASP A 71 17.80 -11.10 -8.52
N ASP A 72 17.82 -9.92 -9.13
CA ASP A 72 18.41 -8.73 -8.51
C ASP A 72 17.61 -8.27 -7.30
N TYR A 73 16.28 -8.36 -7.36
CA TYR A 73 15.40 -8.03 -6.24
C TYR A 73 15.60 -9.00 -5.07
N LYS A 74 15.78 -10.31 -5.34
CA LYS A 74 16.12 -11.31 -4.32
C LYS A 74 17.48 -11.00 -3.68
N ARG A 75 18.50 -10.79 -4.52
CA ARG A 75 19.90 -10.55 -4.08
C ARG A 75 20.04 -9.26 -3.26
N LEU A 76 19.37 -8.20 -3.67
CA LEU A 76 19.50 -6.87 -3.07
C LEU A 76 18.45 -6.57 -2.01
N GLY A 77 17.60 -7.54 -1.65
CA GLY A 77 16.53 -7.37 -0.68
C GLY A 77 16.97 -6.76 0.65
N HIS A 78 18.19 -7.07 1.10
CA HIS A 78 18.78 -6.55 2.34
C HIS A 78 18.96 -5.03 2.35
N ARG A 79 19.16 -4.39 1.18
CA ARG A 79 19.38 -2.95 1.06
C ARG A 79 18.14 -2.12 1.36
N PHE A 80 16.96 -2.73 1.25
CA PHE A 80 15.67 -2.06 1.36
C PHE A 80 14.91 -2.44 2.64
N GLY A 81 15.63 -2.97 3.64
CA GLY A 81 15.07 -3.40 4.92
C GLY A 81 14.51 -4.83 4.86
N MET A 82 15.21 -5.78 5.49
CA MET A 82 14.69 -7.14 5.71
C MET A 82 14.40 -7.46 7.18
N ASN A 83 14.78 -6.59 8.13
CA ASN A 83 14.99 -6.99 9.52
C ASN A 83 14.08 -6.33 10.58
N GLY A 84 13.00 -5.60 10.26
CA GLY A 84 12.14 -5.09 11.33
C GLY A 84 10.97 -4.19 10.97
N ASP A 85 11.11 -3.33 9.96
CA ASP A 85 10.11 -2.28 9.71
C ASP A 85 9.03 -2.67 8.69
N VAL A 86 8.81 -3.97 8.51
CA VAL A 86 7.66 -4.45 7.77
C VAL A 86 6.49 -4.41 8.75
N ILE A 87 5.50 -3.55 8.50
CA ILE A 87 4.16 -3.71 9.07
C ILE A 87 3.66 -5.07 8.55
N ARG A 88 3.97 -6.13 9.30
CA ARG A 88 3.35 -7.43 9.14
C ARG A 88 1.92 -7.20 9.59
N ASN A 89 0.97 -7.42 8.69
CA ASN A 89 -0.46 -7.40 8.96
C ASN A 89 -0.71 -7.98 10.36
N GLY A 90 -1.28 -7.14 11.24
CA GLY A 90 -1.88 -7.59 12.48
C GLY A 90 -2.99 -8.57 12.12
N LEU A 91 -2.81 -9.81 12.59
CA LEU A 91 -3.92 -10.70 12.95
C LEU A 91 -4.40 -10.29 14.34
#